data_AF-A0A2E0FE19-F1
#
_entry.id   AF-A0A2E0FE19-F1
#
_cell.length_a   1.000
_cell.length_b   1.000
_cell.length_c   1.000
_cell.angle_alpha   90.00
_cell.angle_beta   90.00
_cell.angle_gamma   90.00
#
_symmetry.space_group_name_H-M   'P 1'
#
loop_
_entity.id
_entity.type
_entity.pdbx_description
1 polymer ?
#
loop_
_entity_poly.entity_id
_entity_poly.type
_entity_poly.pdbx_seq_one_letter_code
_entity_poly.pdbx_strand_id
1 'polypeptide(L)'
;MSDIEINPIWARYCSEQMEDWLTWLRNIHIRSYVELCERFIDLHPYYTPTTDDFNDKLPLYERLLIGKPFLDNMTDIGVRVWANTTLVDFINALTPYAQEFAEVREVRKFFIKHLNWLDRLYRFGRADLIAQLREEGRSI
;
A
#
# COMPACT_ATOMS: atom_id res chain seq x y z
N MET A 1 4.45 3.88 -25.38
CA MET A 1 4.30 3.57 -23.94
C MET A 1 5.57 4.05 -23.29
N SER A 2 5.52 5.07 -22.44
CA SER A 2 6.67 5.42 -21.61
C SER A 2 6.98 4.23 -20.71
N ASP A 3 8.23 3.79 -20.66
CA ASP A 3 8.66 2.82 -19.66
C ASP A 3 8.34 3.40 -18.30
N ILE A 4 7.42 2.74 -17.59
CA ILE A 4 7.07 3.13 -16.23
C ILE A 4 8.29 2.75 -15.38
N GLU A 5 9.05 3.74 -14.94
CA GLU A 5 10.16 3.52 -14.02
C GLU A 5 9.59 3.00 -12.69
N ILE A 6 9.86 1.73 -12.38
CA ILE A 6 9.37 1.08 -11.17
C ILE A 6 10.31 1.45 -10.03
N ASN A 7 9.77 2.01 -8.95
CA ASN A 7 10.55 2.29 -7.76
C ASN A 7 11.12 0.99 -7.16
N PRO A 8 12.45 0.90 -6.92
CA PRO A 8 13.09 -0.34 -6.50
C PRO A 8 12.67 -0.80 -5.10
N ILE A 9 12.28 0.12 -4.20
CA ILE A 9 11.78 -0.26 -2.88
C ILE A 9 10.43 -0.94 -3.00
N TRP A 10 9.51 -0.37 -3.77
CA TRP A 10 8.19 -0.96 -4.00
C TRP A 10 8.26 -2.25 -4.80
N ALA A 11 9.17 -2.35 -5.78
CA ALA A 11 9.42 -3.59 -6.50
C ALA A 11 9.85 -4.71 -5.54
N ARG A 12 10.82 -4.42 -4.66
CA ARG A 12 11.29 -5.37 -3.66
C ARG A 12 10.18 -5.74 -2.68
N TYR A 13 9.47 -4.75 -2.14
CA TYR A 13 8.37 -5.00 -1.21
C TYR A 13 7.28 -5.89 -1.83
N CYS A 14 6.82 -5.56 -3.05
CA CYS A 14 5.84 -6.38 -3.75
C CYS A 14 6.36 -7.80 -3.96
N SER A 15 7.63 -7.97 -4.34
CA SER A 15 8.21 -9.30 -4.56
C SER A 15 8.26 -10.15 -3.29
N GLU A 16 8.58 -9.55 -2.14
CA GLU A 16 8.65 -10.25 -0.86
C GLU A 16 7.27 -10.61 -0.31
N GLN A 17 6.25 -9.78 -0.61
CA GLN A 17 4.90 -9.98 -0.09
C GLN A 17 3.96 -10.74 -1.02
N MET A 18 4.32 -10.90 -2.31
CA MET A 18 3.39 -11.39 -3.33
C MET A 18 2.84 -12.79 -3.02
N GLU A 19 3.67 -13.70 -2.52
CA GLU A 19 3.24 -15.06 -2.19
C GLU A 19 2.15 -15.05 -1.11
N ASP A 20 2.37 -14.29 -0.04
CA ASP A 20 1.40 -14.13 1.05
C ASP A 20 0.12 -13.43 0.60
N TRP A 21 0.27 -12.38 -0.22
CA TRP A 21 -0.87 -11.66 -0.77
C TRP A 21 -1.70 -12.53 -1.70
N LEU A 22 -1.09 -13.30 -2.60
CA LEU A 22 -1.80 -14.22 -3.49
C LEU A 22 -2.50 -15.31 -2.70
N THR A 23 -1.83 -15.86 -1.68
CA THR A 23 -2.43 -16.85 -0.79
C THR A 23 -3.68 -16.29 -0.11
N TRP A 24 -3.62 -15.07 0.41
CA TRP A 24 -4.78 -14.43 1.02
C TRP A 24 -5.87 -14.10 0.00
N LEU A 25 -5.52 -13.44 -1.11
CA LEU A 25 -6.47 -13.00 -2.14
C LEU A 25 -7.24 -14.16 -2.78
N ARG A 26 -6.61 -15.33 -2.92
CA ARG A 26 -7.27 -16.55 -3.42
C ARG A 26 -8.21 -17.19 -2.43
N ASN A 27 -8.06 -16.90 -1.14
CA ASN A 27 -8.87 -17.44 -0.06
C ASN A 27 -10.00 -16.50 0.40
N ILE A 28 -10.12 -15.31 -0.21
CA ILE A 28 -11.20 -14.37 0.06
C ILE A 28 -12.07 -14.12 -1.18
N HIS A 29 -13.30 -13.66 -0.97
CA HIS A 29 -14.12 -13.15 -2.06
C HIS A 29 -13.75 -11.69 -2.35
N ILE A 30 -12.70 -11.49 -3.17
CA ILE A 30 -12.11 -10.17 -3.46
C ILE A 30 -13.14 -9.09 -3.83
N ARG A 31 -14.18 -9.44 -4.61
CA ARG A 31 -15.22 -8.48 -5.02
C ARG A 31 -15.98 -7.91 -3.81
N SER A 32 -16.29 -8.74 -2.82
CA SER A 32 -16.96 -8.26 -1.61
C SER A 32 -16.08 -7.32 -0.81
N TYR A 33 -14.78 -7.61 -0.73
CA TYR A 33 -13.82 -6.74 -0.06
C TYR A 33 -13.70 -5.38 -0.77
N VAL A 34 -13.62 -5.39 -2.10
CA VAL A 34 -13.63 -4.16 -2.92
C VAL A 34 -14.91 -3.38 -2.66
N GLU A 35 -16.09 -4.00 -2.77
CA GLU A 35 -17.37 -3.32 -2.55
C GLU A 35 -17.50 -2.71 -1.14
N LEU A 36 -16.99 -3.39 -0.12
CA LEU A 36 -17.00 -2.86 1.26
C LEU A 36 -16.08 -1.64 1.38
N CYS A 37 -14.87 -1.72 0.81
CA CYS A 37 -13.96 -0.58 0.79
C CYS A 37 -14.56 0.59 0.01
N GLU A 38 -15.17 0.34 -1.14
CA GLU A 38 -15.81 1.38 -1.97
C GLU A 38 -16.95 2.07 -1.21
N ARG A 39 -17.84 1.30 -0.57
CA ARG A 39 -18.91 1.86 0.28
C ARG A 39 -18.35 2.70 1.41
N PHE A 40 -17.27 2.26 2.05
CA PHE A 40 -16.63 3.03 3.11
C PHE A 40 -16.08 4.36 2.58
N ILE A 41 -15.39 4.35 1.44
CA ILE A 41 -14.83 5.55 0.79
C ILE A 41 -15.94 6.54 0.44
N ASP A 42 -17.03 6.05 -0.15
CA ASP A 42 -18.17 6.88 -0.58
C ASP A 42 -18.88 7.55 0.61
N LEU A 43 -19.00 6.83 1.72
CA LEU A 43 -19.59 7.37 2.96
C LEU A 43 -18.64 8.31 3.72
N HIS A 44 -17.32 8.21 3.50
CA HIS A 44 -16.30 8.96 4.24
C HIS A 44 -15.30 9.67 3.31
N PRO A 45 -15.74 10.61 2.45
CA PRO A 45 -14.86 11.26 1.46
C PRO A 45 -13.74 12.13 2.08
N TYR A 46 -13.93 12.56 3.32
CA TYR A 46 -12.98 13.37 4.10
C TYR A 46 -12.38 12.62 5.28
N TYR A 47 -12.40 11.28 5.24
CA TYR A 47 -11.77 10.46 6.26
C TYR A 47 -10.29 10.84 6.44
N THR A 48 -9.90 11.05 7.70
CA THR A 48 -8.52 11.22 8.12
C THR A 48 -8.25 10.10 9.11
N PRO A 49 -7.28 9.23 8.86
CA PRO A 49 -7.02 8.12 9.73
C PRO A 49 -6.38 8.65 11.02
N THR A 50 -6.81 8.13 12.17
CA THR A 50 -6.06 8.24 13.42
C THR A 50 -5.19 7.00 13.63
N THR A 51 -4.28 7.03 14.59
CA THR A 51 -3.34 5.92 14.87
C THR A 51 -4.05 4.58 15.16
N ASP A 52 -5.28 4.62 15.67
CA ASP A 52 -6.08 3.44 16.04
C ASP A 52 -7.05 2.98 14.92
N ASP A 53 -7.13 3.73 13.82
CA ASP A 53 -8.19 3.61 12.81
C ASP A 53 -7.90 2.62 11.68
N PHE A 54 -6.68 2.10 11.63
CA PHE A 54 -6.22 1.15 10.61
C PHE A 54 -6.50 -0.32 10.97
N ASN A 55 -7.45 -0.57 11.86
CA ASN A 55 -7.95 -1.92 12.12
C ASN A 55 -9.35 -2.07 11.49
N ASP A 56 -9.46 -3.00 10.55
CA ASP A 56 -10.70 -3.60 10.01
C ASP A 56 -11.54 -2.74 9.05
N LYS A 57 -11.23 -1.44 8.87
CA LYS A 57 -12.05 -0.55 8.01
C LYS A 57 -11.64 -0.63 6.54
N LEU A 58 -10.35 -0.80 6.25
CA LEU A 58 -9.82 -0.86 4.89
C LEU A 58 -8.88 -2.06 4.71
N PRO A 59 -9.40 -3.30 4.77
CA PRO A 59 -8.57 -4.51 4.81
C PRO A 59 -7.61 -4.65 3.64
N LEU A 60 -7.99 -4.20 2.43
CA LEU A 60 -7.09 -4.23 1.26
C LEU A 60 -5.96 -3.22 1.38
N TYR A 61 -6.21 -2.04 1.95
CA TYR A 61 -5.20 -1.01 2.13
C TYR A 61 -4.22 -1.42 3.24
N GLU A 62 -4.76 -1.83 4.40
CA GLU A 62 -3.99 -2.20 5.59
C GLU A 62 -3.05 -3.37 5.30
N ARG A 63 -3.57 -4.43 4.69
CA ARG A 63 -2.80 -5.66 4.42
C ARG A 63 -1.69 -5.48 3.38
N LEU A 64 -1.85 -4.51 2.47
CA LEU A 64 -0.97 -4.36 1.30
C LEU A 64 0.00 -3.20 1.41
N LEU A 65 -0.20 -2.25 2.33
CA LEU A 65 0.65 -1.05 2.44
C LEU A 65 1.36 -0.91 3.79
N ILE A 66 0.90 -1.59 4.84
CA ILE A 66 1.54 -1.50 6.16
C ILE A 66 2.72 -2.49 6.20
N GLY A 67 3.90 -1.96 5.96
CA GLY A 67 5.15 -2.72 5.88
C GLY A 67 6.16 -2.43 6.97
N LYS A 68 5.76 -2.12 8.22
CA LYS A 68 6.74 -1.82 9.30
C LYS A 68 7.85 -2.90 9.41
N PRO A 69 7.55 -4.21 9.42
CA PRO A 69 8.60 -5.23 9.42
C PRO A 69 9.55 -5.17 8.21
N PHE A 70 9.06 -4.72 7.05
CA PHE A 70 9.89 -4.51 5.86
C PHE A 70 10.81 -3.29 6.04
N LEU A 71 10.27 -2.17 6.54
CA LEU A 71 11.04 -0.95 6.79
C LEU A 71 12.11 -1.12 7.87
N ASP A 72 11.80 -1.88 8.93
CA ASP A 72 12.73 -2.17 10.02
C ASP A 72 14.00 -2.86 9.48
N ASN A 73 13.85 -3.74 8.47
CA ASN A 73 14.93 -4.47 7.83
C ASN A 73 15.68 -3.68 6.73
N MET A 74 15.26 -2.46 6.41
CA MET A 74 15.93 -1.62 5.42
C MET A 74 17.07 -0.81 6.04
N THR A 75 18.00 -0.33 5.21
CA THR A 75 18.98 0.68 5.63
C THR A 75 18.33 2.07 5.71
N ASP A 76 18.94 3.00 6.44
CA ASP A 76 18.46 4.40 6.51
C ASP A 76 18.34 5.04 5.12
N ILE A 77 19.28 4.77 4.22
CA ILE A 77 19.22 5.25 2.83
C ILE A 77 17.98 4.69 2.14
N GLY A 78 17.70 3.40 2.28
CA GLY A 78 16.51 2.78 1.71
C GLY A 78 15.23 3.42 2.26
N VAL A 79 15.16 3.65 3.57
CA VAL A 79 13.98 4.25 4.21
C VAL A 79 13.79 5.69 3.74
N ARG A 80 14.86 6.45 3.51
CA ARG A 80 14.78 7.79 2.90
C ARG A 80 14.22 7.72 1.47
N VAL A 81 14.63 6.74 0.68
CA VAL A 81 14.05 6.53 -0.67
C VAL A 81 12.56 6.24 -0.55
N TRP A 82 12.16 5.30 0.31
CA TRP A 82 10.76 4.97 0.58
C TRP A 82 9.94 6.18 1.05
N ALA A 83 10.47 6.97 1.98
CA ALA A 83 9.80 8.14 2.56
C ALA A 83 9.42 9.19 1.49
N ASN A 84 10.12 9.20 0.35
CA ASN A 84 9.86 10.09 -0.77
C ASN A 84 8.98 9.47 -1.87
N THR A 85 8.50 8.23 -1.72
CA THR A 85 7.62 7.57 -2.69
C THR A 85 6.15 7.89 -2.50
N THR A 86 5.36 7.74 -3.55
CA THR A 86 3.91 7.97 -3.57
C THR A 86 3.15 6.65 -3.67
N LEU A 87 1.83 6.68 -3.46
CA LEU A 87 1.01 5.50 -3.70
C LEU A 87 1.02 5.08 -5.19
N VAL A 88 1.30 6.01 -6.11
CA VAL A 88 1.46 5.70 -7.54
C VAL A 88 2.64 4.78 -7.78
N ASP A 89 3.75 4.96 -7.06
CA ASP A 89 4.93 4.11 -7.19
C ASP A 89 4.63 2.65 -6.79
N PHE A 90 3.84 2.47 -5.74
CA PHE A 90 3.32 1.16 -5.34
C PHE A 90 2.41 0.54 -6.42
N ILE A 91 1.43 1.29 -6.93
CA ILE A 91 0.52 0.83 -7.99
C ILE A 91 1.28 0.44 -9.26
N ASN A 92 2.35 1.17 -9.59
CA ASN A 92 3.23 0.88 -10.70
C ASN A 92 4.01 -0.42 -10.47
N ALA A 93 4.51 -0.65 -9.25
CA ALA A 93 5.19 -1.90 -8.88
C ALA A 93 4.27 -3.13 -8.94
N LEU A 94 2.96 -2.97 -8.76
CA LEU A 94 1.98 -4.06 -8.97
C LEU A 94 1.76 -4.43 -10.44
N THR A 95 2.19 -3.61 -11.40
CA THR A 95 1.91 -3.80 -12.83
C THR A 95 2.31 -5.18 -13.38
N PRO A 96 3.55 -5.69 -13.20
CA PRO A 96 3.91 -7.01 -13.71
C PRO A 96 3.03 -8.12 -13.12
N TYR A 97 2.73 -8.05 -11.82
CA TYR A 97 1.89 -9.04 -11.15
C TYR A 97 0.43 -8.98 -11.59
N ALA A 98 -0.10 -7.79 -11.88
CA ALA A 98 -1.45 -7.61 -12.40
C ALA A 98 -1.63 -8.15 -13.84
N GLN A 99 -0.55 -8.32 -14.59
CA GLN A 99 -0.59 -8.97 -15.91
C GLN A 99 -0.81 -10.47 -15.75
N GLU A 100 -0.11 -11.09 -14.80
CA GLU A 100 -0.15 -12.54 -14.55
C GLU A 100 -1.33 -12.99 -13.68
N PHE A 101 -1.68 -12.23 -12.64
CA PHE A 101 -2.64 -12.64 -11.62
C PHE A 101 -3.90 -11.76 -11.65
N ALA A 102 -5.05 -12.40 -11.85
CA ALA A 102 -6.34 -11.71 -11.96
C ALA A 102 -6.73 -11.01 -10.65
N GLU A 103 -6.45 -11.63 -9.51
CA GLU A 103 -6.67 -11.09 -8.18
C GLU A 103 -5.88 -9.78 -7.96
N VAL A 104 -4.60 -9.76 -8.31
CA VAL A 104 -3.76 -8.56 -8.21
C VAL A 104 -4.24 -7.48 -9.17
N ARG A 105 -4.74 -7.88 -10.35
CA ARG A 105 -5.33 -6.94 -11.32
C ARG A 105 -6.54 -6.21 -10.75
N GLU A 106 -7.43 -6.91 -10.05
CA GLU A 106 -8.61 -6.29 -9.42
C GLU A 106 -8.21 -5.37 -8.26
N VAL A 107 -7.26 -5.79 -7.42
CA VAL A 107 -6.66 -4.92 -6.39
C VAL A 107 -6.08 -3.64 -7.00
N ARG A 108 -5.26 -3.77 -8.05
CA ARG A 108 -4.64 -2.64 -8.74
C ARG A 108 -5.68 -1.69 -9.34
N LYS A 109 -6.75 -2.22 -9.94
CA LYS A 109 -7.86 -1.41 -10.47
C LYS A 109 -8.53 -0.61 -9.35
N PHE A 110 -8.79 -1.23 -8.20
CA PHE A 110 -9.35 -0.55 -7.03
C PHE A 110 -8.45 0.62 -6.58
N PHE A 111 -7.14 0.39 -6.42
CA PHE A 111 -6.20 1.46 -6.05
C PHE A 111 -6.17 2.60 -7.07
N ILE A 112 -6.20 2.29 -8.38
CA ILE A 112 -6.24 3.32 -9.43
C ILE A 112 -7.54 4.13 -9.35
N LYS A 113 -8.69 3.46 -9.21
CA LYS A 113 -10.01 4.10 -9.15
C LYS A 113 -10.11 5.08 -7.98
N HIS A 114 -9.53 4.73 -6.83
CA HIS A 114 -9.60 5.51 -5.60
C HIS A 114 -8.28 6.19 -5.22
N LEU A 115 -7.37 6.37 -6.17
CA LEU A 115 -6.00 6.85 -5.95
C LEU A 115 -5.94 8.11 -5.09
N ASN A 116 -6.72 9.15 -5.42
CA ASN A 116 -6.65 10.42 -4.71
C ASN A 116 -7.05 10.32 -3.23
N TRP A 117 -7.99 9.41 -2.92
CA TRP A 117 -8.44 9.20 -1.56
C TRP A 117 -7.43 8.34 -0.79
N LEU A 118 -6.96 7.24 -1.40
CA LEU A 118 -5.99 6.33 -0.78
C LEU A 118 -4.59 6.96 -0.63
N ASP A 119 -4.14 7.80 -1.58
CA ASP A 119 -2.85 8.50 -1.49
C ASP A 119 -2.84 9.50 -0.34
N ARG A 120 -4.00 10.10 -0.03
CA ARG A 120 -4.16 10.94 1.15
C ARG A 120 -3.93 10.14 2.43
N LEU A 121 -4.58 8.97 2.56
CA LEU A 121 -4.37 8.09 3.71
C LEU A 121 -2.92 7.61 3.81
N TYR A 122 -2.32 7.28 2.67
CA TYR A 122 -0.92 6.85 2.59
C TYR A 122 0.02 7.93 3.09
N ARG A 123 -0.21 9.20 2.75
CA ARG A 123 0.61 10.31 3.28
C ARG A 123 0.54 10.42 4.80
N PHE A 124 -0.63 10.21 5.41
CA PHE A 124 -0.78 10.21 6.86
C PHE A 124 -0.05 9.03 7.50
N GLY A 125 -0.36 7.79 7.08
CA GLY A 125 0.28 6.60 7.64
C GLY A 125 1.81 6.59 7.43
N ARG A 126 2.28 7.11 6.29
CA ARG A 126 3.72 7.29 6.02
C ARG A 126 4.35 8.32 6.97
N ALA A 127 3.69 9.45 7.21
CA ALA A 127 4.19 10.46 8.14
C ALA A 127 4.31 9.91 9.57
N ASP A 128 3.30 9.16 10.03
CA ASP A 128 3.31 8.53 11.35
C ASP A 128 4.42 7.48 11.47
N LEU A 129 4.61 6.62 10.46
CA LEU A 129 5.71 5.65 10.42
C LEU A 129 7.09 6.34 10.40
N ILE A 130 7.25 7.43 9.66
CA ILE A 130 8.50 8.21 9.66
C ILE A 130 8.77 8.78 11.06
N ALA A 131 7.74 9.29 11.75
CA ALA A 131 7.88 9.80 13.11
C ALA A 131 8.34 8.69 14.06
N GLN A 132 7.68 7.52 14.04
CA GLN A 132 8.05 6.35 14.84
C GLN A 132 9.49 5.91 14.58
N LEU A 133 9.90 5.77 13.31
CA LEU A 133 11.25 5.34 12.96
C LEU A 133 12.32 6.35 13.44
N ARG A 134 12.01 7.65 13.43
CA ARG A 134 12.90 8.68 13.98
C ARG A 134 13.01 8.59 15.49
N GLU A 135 11.91 8.30 16.20
CA GLU A 135 11.91 8.05 17.65
C GLU A 135 12.73 6.79 18.00
N GLU A 136 12.70 5.77 17.15
CA GLU A 136 13.53 4.56 17.24
C GLU A 136 15.01 4.81 16.91
N GLY A 137 15.40 6.04 16.54
CA GLY A 137 16.79 6.46 16.33
C GLY A 137 17.29 6.36 14.88
N ARG A 138 16.41 6.11 13.91
CA ARG A 138 16.77 6.06 12.48
C ARG A 138 17.07 7.47 11.95
N SER A 139 18.10 7.60 11.10
CA SER A 139 18.47 8.89 10.49
C SER A 139 17.77 9.07 9.14
N ILE A 140 16.52 9.57 9.15
CA ILE A 140 15.64 9.67 7.97
C ILE A 140 15.26 11.11 7.64
#